data_AF-A0A3M1KAP0-F1
#
_entry.id   AF-A0A3M1KAP0-F1
#
_cell.length_a   1.000
_cell.length_b   1.000
_cell.length_c   1.000
_cell.angle_alpha   90.00
_cell.angle_beta   90.00
_cell.angle_gamma   90.00
#
_symmetry.space_group_name_H-M   'P 1'
#
loop_
_entity.id
_entity.type
_entity.pdbx_description
1 polymer ?
#
loop_
_entity_poly.entity_id
_entity_poly.type
_entity_poly.pdbx_seq_one_letter_code
_entity_poly.pdbx_strand_id
1 'polypeptide(L)'
;MSDQPTSPGRQSVILRRLLFIVFVYAGLAYGGSLLEYTLFNLTGSTVATPVRSYTTITPEQIKQEFLQCGSPLFAATGTTSEPGEMILTRCGRYWPFYRYTVEMPANPLIPGAFVLSGDEADEARAQREQFMNHVSIINGGFALVSCLVLGMTLLAVARFAVRRDEEGAYSLAFKAFVSSFLMLAGYTGFMFFVDPTFRLGW
;
A
#
# COMPACT_ATOMS: atom_id res chain seq x y z
N MET A 1 -46.76 5.29 -29.77
CA MET A 1 -45.73 6.30 -29.45
C MET A 1 -44.41 5.55 -29.39
N SER A 2 -43.54 5.80 -30.36
CA SER A 2 -42.22 5.16 -30.45
C SER A 2 -41.23 6.07 -29.73
N ASP A 3 -40.79 5.66 -28.54
CA ASP A 3 -39.69 6.33 -27.85
C ASP A 3 -38.40 6.07 -28.63
N GLN A 4 -38.02 7.04 -29.48
CA GLN A 4 -36.69 7.03 -30.05
C GLN A 4 -35.68 7.40 -28.95
N PRO A 5 -34.61 6.60 -28.77
CA PRO A 5 -33.55 6.95 -27.82
C PRO A 5 -32.88 8.23 -28.34
N THR A 6 -32.97 9.30 -27.54
CA THR A 6 -32.27 10.55 -27.81
C THR A 6 -30.77 10.26 -27.83
N SER A 7 -30.15 10.51 -28.98
CA SER A 7 -28.70 10.42 -29.15
C SER A 7 -27.99 11.17 -28.02
N PRO A 8 -27.06 10.54 -27.28
CA PRO A 8 -26.35 11.21 -26.20
C PRO A 8 -25.63 12.44 -26.76
N GLY A 9 -25.94 13.62 -26.19
CA GLY A 9 -25.29 14.86 -26.59
C GLY A 9 -23.77 14.76 -26.48
N ARG A 10 -23.03 15.43 -27.38
CA ARG A 10 -21.56 15.38 -27.43
C ARG A 10 -20.88 15.60 -26.08
N GLN A 11 -21.48 16.41 -25.20
CA GLN A 11 -21.01 16.66 -23.83
C GLN A 11 -21.09 15.41 -22.93
N SER A 12 -22.15 14.60 -23.01
CA SER A 12 -22.29 13.40 -22.17
C SER A 12 -21.28 12.31 -22.56
N VAL A 13 -20.96 12.19 -23.85
CA VAL A 13 -19.91 11.30 -24.34
C VAL A 13 -18.53 11.71 -23.82
N ILE A 14 -18.22 13.01 -23.86
CA ILE A 14 -16.95 13.54 -23.32
C ILE A 14 -16.86 13.29 -21.82
N LEU A 15 -17.91 13.63 -21.06
CA LEU A 15 -17.97 13.42 -19.62
C LEU A 15 -17.77 11.96 -19.24
N ARG A 16 -18.44 11.03 -19.93
CA ARG A 16 -18.32 9.59 -19.70
C ARG A 16 -16.88 9.10 -19.88
N ARG A 17 -16.19 9.58 -20.92
CA ARG A 17 -14.79 9.22 -21.18
C ARG A 17 -13.84 9.82 -20.13
N LEU A 18 -14.08 11.04 -19.68
CA LEU A 18 -13.32 11.64 -18.58
C LEU A 18 -13.49 10.86 -17.28
N LEU A 19 -14.73 10.49 -16.93
CA LEU A 19 -15.03 9.67 -15.76
C LEU A 19 -14.38 8.29 -15.85
N PHE A 20 -14.38 7.66 -17.03
CA PHE A 20 -13.67 6.41 -17.25
C PHE A 20 -12.17 6.54 -16.94
N ILE A 21 -11.51 7.59 -17.43
CA ILE A 21 -10.09 7.86 -17.14
C ILE A 21 -9.87 8.04 -15.64
N VAL A 22 -10.75 8.79 -14.96
CA VAL A 22 -10.68 9.00 -13.50
C VAL A 22 -10.83 7.67 -12.75
N PHE A 23 -11.79 6.83 -13.13
CA PHE A 23 -12.00 5.54 -12.48
C PHE A 23 -10.83 4.58 -12.68
N VAL A 24 -10.26 4.54 -13.89
CA VAL A 24 -9.07 3.74 -14.18
C VAL A 24 -7.87 4.24 -13.38
N TYR A 25 -7.62 5.55 -13.36
CA TYR A 25 -6.53 6.14 -12.60
C TYR A 25 -6.66 5.81 -11.10
N ALA A 26 -7.84 6.01 -10.53
CA ALA A 26 -8.09 5.71 -9.12
C ALA A 26 -7.92 4.21 -8.81
N GLY A 27 -8.43 3.32 -9.66
CA GLY A 27 -8.27 1.88 -9.51
C GLY A 27 -6.81 1.43 -9.54
N LEU A 28 -6.01 1.98 -10.47
CA LEU A 28 -4.57 1.72 -10.55
C LEU A 28 -3.81 2.34 -9.37
N ALA A 29 -4.12 3.58 -9.00
CA ALA A 29 -3.44 4.30 -7.92
C ALA A 29 -3.71 3.62 -6.57
N TYR A 30 -4.96 3.41 -6.17
CA TYR A 30 -5.29 2.80 -4.88
C TYR A 30 -4.98 1.29 -4.84
N GLY A 31 -5.23 0.56 -5.93
CA GLY A 31 -4.87 -0.86 -6.03
C GLY A 31 -3.35 -1.07 -5.99
N GLY A 32 -2.60 -0.30 -6.78
CA GLY A 32 -1.14 -0.39 -6.82
C GLY A 32 -0.50 0.07 -5.52
N SER A 33 -0.99 1.17 -4.95
CA SER A 33 -0.60 1.68 -3.63
C SER A 33 -0.66 0.60 -2.55
N LEU A 34 -1.81 -0.06 -2.42
CA LEU A 34 -2.03 -1.02 -1.36
C LEU A 34 -1.28 -2.33 -1.64
N LEU A 35 -1.20 -2.78 -2.89
CA LEU A 35 -0.39 -3.93 -3.26
C LEU A 35 1.08 -3.72 -2.91
N GLU A 36 1.64 -2.56 -3.26
CA GLU A 36 3.03 -2.23 -2.97
C GLU A 36 3.29 -2.17 -1.46
N TYR A 37 2.40 -1.53 -0.71
CA TYR A 37 2.53 -1.42 0.75
C TYR A 37 2.37 -2.76 1.47
N THR A 38 1.42 -3.59 1.05
CA THR A 38 1.20 -4.93 1.64
C THR A 38 2.39 -5.84 1.34
N LEU A 39 2.92 -5.82 0.11
CA LEU A 39 4.13 -6.57 -0.23
C LEU A 39 5.33 -6.11 0.59
N PHE A 40 5.55 -4.80 0.74
CA PHE A 40 6.61 -4.29 1.60
C PHE A 40 6.54 -4.83 3.02
N ASN A 41 5.35 -4.81 3.64
CA ASN A 41 5.21 -5.33 4.99
C ASN A 41 5.46 -6.84 5.08
N LEU A 42 5.16 -7.60 4.03
CA LEU A 42 5.38 -9.04 3.97
C LEU A 42 6.84 -9.42 3.70
N THR A 43 7.56 -8.64 2.90
CA THR A 43 8.88 -9.03 2.37
C THR A 43 10.03 -8.14 2.84
N GLY A 44 9.75 -6.96 3.39
CA GLY A 44 10.76 -5.93 3.66
C GLY A 44 11.27 -5.23 2.40
N SER A 45 10.82 -5.62 1.20
CA SER A 45 11.35 -5.10 -0.06
C SER A 45 10.52 -3.94 -0.61
N THR A 46 11.19 -3.01 -1.28
CA THR A 46 10.53 -1.90 -1.98
C THR A 46 10.87 -1.94 -3.46
N VAL A 47 9.95 -1.43 -4.28
CA VAL A 47 10.20 -1.24 -5.72
C VAL A 47 11.04 0.03 -5.97
N ALA A 48 11.08 0.96 -5.01
CA ALA A 48 11.84 2.20 -5.15
C ALA A 48 13.26 2.09 -4.60
N THR A 49 14.23 2.65 -5.32
CA THR A 49 15.61 2.72 -4.83
C THR A 49 15.68 3.60 -3.57
N PRO A 50 16.39 3.17 -2.51
CA PRO A 50 16.62 4.01 -1.33
C PRO A 50 17.32 5.32 -1.71
N VAL A 51 16.87 6.44 -1.15
CA VAL A 51 17.51 7.74 -1.40
C VAL A 51 18.80 7.90 -0.60
N ARG A 52 18.94 7.15 0.49
CA ARG A 52 20.09 7.13 1.40
C ARG A 52 20.28 5.72 1.93
N SER A 53 21.54 5.36 2.16
CA SER A 53 21.94 4.11 2.82
C SER A 53 22.96 4.41 3.91
N TYR A 54 22.76 3.84 5.09
CA TYR A 54 23.66 3.97 6.24
C TYR A 54 24.28 2.61 6.55
N THR A 55 25.60 2.49 6.57
CA THR A 55 26.28 1.25 6.97
C THR A 55 26.32 1.08 8.49
N THR A 56 26.27 2.20 9.23
CA THR A 56 26.11 2.28 10.68
C THR A 56 25.20 3.46 10.98
N ILE A 57 24.35 3.35 12.01
CA ILE A 57 23.43 4.42 12.38
C ILE A 57 23.40 4.62 13.90
N THR A 58 23.54 5.88 14.31
CA THR A 58 23.45 6.31 15.72
C THR A 58 22.03 6.72 16.07
N PRO A 59 21.63 6.67 17.36
CA PRO A 59 20.32 7.17 17.80
C PRO A 59 20.03 8.62 17.37
N GLU A 60 21.05 9.48 17.38
CA GLU A 60 20.96 10.87 16.95
C GLU A 60 20.66 10.99 15.45
N GLN A 61 21.27 10.15 14.61
CA GLN A 61 20.98 10.09 13.18
C GLN A 61 19.56 9.58 12.90
N ILE A 62 19.09 8.57 13.64
CA ILE A 62 17.69 8.10 13.54
C ILE A 62 16.73 9.25 13.85
N LYS A 63 16.99 9.99 14.95
CA LYS A 63 16.17 11.15 15.32
C LYS A 63 16.19 12.24 14.25
N GLN A 64 17.35 12.50 13.64
CA GLN A 64 17.46 13.46 12.53
C GLN A 64 16.64 13.01 11.31
N GLU A 65 16.67 11.72 10.96
CA GLU A 65 15.85 11.19 9.86
C GLU A 65 14.34 11.32 10.16
N PHE A 66 13.92 11.10 11.41
CA PHE A 66 12.52 11.32 11.82
C PHE A 66 12.12 12.80 11.69
N LEU A 67 13.01 13.72 12.09
CA LEU A 67 12.77 15.17 11.94
C LEU A 67 12.70 15.59 10.47
N GLN A 68 13.54 15.01 9.60
CA GLN A 68 13.49 15.29 8.16
C GLN A 68 12.23 14.74 7.51
N CYS A 69 11.78 13.56 7.94
CA CYS A 69 10.52 12.99 7.46
C CYS A 69 9.31 13.80 7.93
N GLY A 70 9.40 14.38 9.14
CA GLY A 70 8.28 15.02 9.85
C GLY A 70 7.45 14.02 10.66
N SER A 71 7.83 12.74 10.66
CA SER A 71 7.22 11.63 11.39
C SER A 71 8.25 10.47 11.51
N PRO A 72 7.98 9.41 12.28
CA PRO A 72 8.87 8.26 12.32
C PRO A 72 9.04 7.60 10.95
N LEU A 73 10.21 6.99 10.72
CA LEU A 73 10.39 6.05 9.61
C LEU A 73 9.85 4.68 10.02
N PHE A 74 9.19 3.98 9.11
CA PHE A 74 8.58 2.67 9.38
C PHE A 74 9.30 1.56 8.64
N ALA A 75 9.70 0.52 9.36
CA ALA A 75 10.14 -0.74 8.76
C ALA A 75 8.95 -1.66 8.44
N ALA A 76 9.23 -2.78 7.78
CA ALA A 76 8.23 -3.78 7.46
C ALA A 76 7.85 -4.62 8.70
N THR A 77 6.59 -4.54 9.10
CA THR A 77 6.10 -5.16 10.35
C THR A 77 5.86 -6.68 10.24
N GLY A 78 5.88 -7.25 9.04
CA GLY A 78 5.72 -8.69 8.82
C GLY A 78 7.04 -9.44 8.75
N THR A 79 8.18 -8.77 8.94
CA THR A 79 9.51 -9.36 8.88
C THR A 79 10.28 -9.18 10.19
N THR A 80 11.15 -10.13 10.51
CA THR A 80 12.19 -9.98 11.53
C THR A 80 13.53 -9.73 10.89
N SER A 81 14.44 -9.12 11.65
CA SER A 81 15.81 -8.89 11.21
C SER A 81 16.81 -9.25 12.29
N GLU A 82 17.98 -9.74 11.88
CA GLU A 82 19.10 -9.93 12.80
C GLU A 82 19.70 -8.58 13.23
N PRO A 83 20.34 -8.50 14.40
CA PRO A 83 21.05 -7.29 14.81
C PRO A 83 22.07 -6.84 13.75
N GLY A 84 21.94 -5.61 13.27
CA GLY A 84 22.83 -5.03 12.26
C GLY A 84 22.53 -5.41 10.81
N GLU A 85 21.52 -6.25 10.56
CA GLU A 85 21.04 -6.52 9.20
C GLU A 85 20.51 -5.24 8.55
N MET A 86 20.78 -5.03 7.26
CA MET A 86 20.29 -3.86 6.54
C MET A 86 18.79 -4.01 6.24
N ILE A 87 18.01 -3.04 6.72
CA ILE A 87 16.56 -2.99 6.51
C ILE A 87 16.17 -1.72 5.76
N LEU A 88 15.02 -1.81 5.11
CA LEU A 88 14.39 -0.69 4.42
C LEU A 88 13.37 -0.04 5.34
N THR A 89 13.46 1.28 5.45
CA THR A 89 12.56 2.10 6.28
C THR A 89 11.95 3.21 5.43
N ARG A 90 10.69 3.53 5.67
CA ARG A 90 9.92 4.46 4.81
C ARG A 90 9.45 5.69 5.55
N CYS A 91 9.60 6.83 4.90
CA CYS A 91 8.95 8.06 5.31
C CYS A 91 7.53 8.12 4.72
N GLY A 92 6.53 7.77 5.52
CA GLY A 92 5.16 7.55 5.06
C GLY A 92 4.90 6.10 4.66
N ARG A 93 3.63 5.75 4.42
CA ARG A 93 3.19 4.34 4.28
C ARG A 93 2.92 3.94 2.83
N TYR A 94 2.01 4.64 2.17
CA TYR A 94 1.44 4.21 0.90
C TYR A 94 2.14 4.84 -0.30
N TRP A 95 2.50 4.09 -1.33
CA TRP A 95 2.79 4.71 -2.64
C TRP A 95 1.51 5.33 -3.23
N PRO A 96 1.54 6.42 -4.00
CA PRO A 96 2.65 7.33 -4.30
C PRO A 96 2.89 8.37 -3.20
N PHE A 97 2.36 8.17 -2.00
CA PHE A 97 2.33 9.14 -0.90
C PHE A 97 3.48 8.99 0.12
N TYR A 98 4.23 7.88 0.13
CA TYR A 98 5.48 7.81 0.88
C TYR A 98 6.52 8.68 0.18
N ARG A 99 7.27 9.46 0.94
CA ARG A 99 8.19 10.49 0.42
C ARG A 99 9.49 9.89 -0.09
N TYR A 100 10.07 8.99 0.69
CA TYR A 100 11.34 8.35 0.38
C TYR A 100 11.56 7.10 1.24
N THR A 101 12.48 6.25 0.79
CA THR A 101 12.96 5.06 1.49
C THR A 101 14.42 5.27 1.90
N VAL A 102 14.78 4.86 3.10
CA VAL A 102 16.15 4.85 3.61
C VAL A 102 16.53 3.42 3.97
N GLU A 103 17.71 3.00 3.54
CA GLU A 103 18.31 1.73 3.95
C GLU A 103 19.22 1.98 5.17
N MET A 104 19.03 1.23 6.25
CA MET A 104 19.82 1.39 7.47
C MET A 104 19.89 0.08 8.25
N PRO A 105 20.86 -0.09 9.18
CA PRO A 105 20.94 -1.28 9.99
C PRO A 105 19.73 -1.38 10.92
N ALA A 106 19.23 -2.60 11.13
CA ALA A 106 18.09 -2.89 11.98
C ALA A 106 18.34 -2.35 13.39
N ASN A 107 17.40 -1.53 13.87
CA ASN A 107 17.54 -0.85 15.15
C ASN A 107 16.18 -0.84 15.89
N PRO A 108 16.14 -1.19 17.19
CA PRO A 108 14.91 -1.19 17.98
C PRO A 108 14.20 0.17 18.09
N LEU A 109 14.91 1.28 17.83
CA LEU A 109 14.33 2.62 17.82
C LEU A 109 13.44 2.89 16.59
N ILE A 110 13.49 2.02 15.57
CA ILE A 110 12.71 2.15 14.34
C ILE A 110 11.37 1.42 14.52
N PRO A 111 10.23 2.13 14.49
CA PRO A 111 8.93 1.49 14.57
C PRO A 111 8.73 0.43 13.48
N GLY A 112 8.26 -0.74 13.91
CA GLY A 112 8.02 -1.88 13.03
C GLY A 112 9.26 -2.73 12.71
N ALA A 113 10.47 -2.33 13.17
CA ALA A 113 11.66 -3.15 13.03
C ALA A 113 11.74 -4.17 14.18
N PHE A 114 11.36 -5.41 13.90
CA PHE A 114 11.47 -6.50 14.87
C PHE A 114 12.87 -7.13 14.82
N VAL A 115 13.78 -6.56 15.63
CA VAL A 115 15.16 -7.06 15.76
C VAL A 115 15.19 -8.24 16.71
N LEU A 116 15.72 -9.38 16.24
CA LEU A 116 15.87 -10.59 17.06
C LEU A 116 16.88 -10.35 18.19
N SER A 117 16.54 -10.78 19.40
CA SER A 117 17.45 -10.79 20.56
C SER A 117 17.54 -12.21 21.11
N GLY A 118 18.78 -12.67 21.37
CA GLY A 118 19.05 -14.05 21.81
C GLY A 118 18.54 -14.34 23.23
N ASP A 119 18.24 -13.30 24.01
CA ASP A 119 17.73 -13.32 25.37
C ASP A 119 16.23 -12.96 25.47
N GLU A 120 15.51 -12.91 24.33
CA GLU A 120 14.07 -12.66 24.31
C GLU A 120 13.31 -13.77 25.06
N ALA A 121 12.55 -13.38 26.09
CA ALA A 121 11.71 -14.29 26.85
C ALA A 121 10.66 -14.97 25.95
N ASP A 122 10.35 -16.24 26.22
CA ASP A 122 9.45 -17.05 25.38
C ASP A 122 8.07 -16.39 25.19
N GLU A 123 7.55 -15.69 26.20
CA GLU A 123 6.29 -14.95 26.11
C GLU A 123 6.36 -13.77 25.11
N ALA A 124 7.45 -13.01 25.12
CA ALA A 124 7.65 -11.89 24.19
C ALA A 124 7.80 -12.39 22.75
N ARG A 125 8.56 -13.49 22.57
CA ARG A 125 8.72 -14.16 21.28
C ARG A 125 7.37 -14.62 20.71
N ALA A 126 6.56 -15.29 21.54
CA ALA A 126 5.23 -15.76 21.13
C ALA A 126 4.29 -14.61 20.74
N GLN A 127 4.32 -13.49 21.50
CA GLN A 127 3.52 -12.30 21.17
C GLN A 127 3.96 -11.66 19.85
N ARG A 128 5.28 -11.55 19.62
CA ARG A 128 5.83 -11.04 18.35
C ARG A 128 5.41 -11.91 17.17
N GLU A 129 5.58 -13.23 17.27
CA GLU A 129 5.19 -14.17 16.21
C GLU A 129 3.68 -14.12 15.94
N GLN A 130 2.84 -14.05 16.98
CA GLN A 130 1.40 -13.89 16.83
C GLN A 130 1.04 -12.58 16.12
N PHE A 131 1.66 -11.47 16.50
CA PHE A 131 1.48 -10.18 15.85
C PHE A 131 1.87 -10.24 14.37
N MET A 132 3.06 -10.76 14.08
CA MET A 132 3.57 -10.90 12.71
C MET A 132 2.68 -11.80 11.86
N ASN A 133 2.14 -12.88 12.42
CA ASN A 133 1.20 -13.76 11.73
C ASN A 133 -0.11 -13.03 11.41
N HIS A 134 -0.69 -12.29 12.35
CA HIS A 134 -1.90 -11.49 12.11
C HIS A 134 -1.68 -10.44 11.02
N VAL A 135 -0.59 -9.68 11.12
CA VAL A 135 -0.20 -8.66 10.13
C VAL A 135 0.04 -9.31 8.77
N SER A 136 0.69 -10.46 8.71
CA SER A 136 0.95 -11.19 7.46
C SER A 136 -0.33 -11.69 6.80
N ILE A 137 -1.27 -12.25 7.58
CA ILE A 137 -2.57 -12.70 7.06
C ILE A 137 -3.36 -11.52 6.48
N ILE A 138 -3.41 -10.39 7.20
CA ILE A 138 -4.12 -9.20 6.74
C ILE A 138 -3.46 -8.64 5.47
N ASN A 139 -2.15 -8.43 5.48
CA ASN A 139 -1.44 -7.91 4.31
C ASN A 139 -1.56 -8.85 3.11
N GLY A 140 -1.43 -10.17 3.31
CA GLY A 140 -1.61 -11.17 2.25
C GLY A 140 -3.03 -11.16 1.67
N GLY A 141 -4.04 -11.08 2.53
CA GLY A 141 -5.44 -10.97 2.11
C GLY A 141 -5.69 -9.70 1.29
N PHE A 142 -5.19 -8.55 1.74
CA PHE A 142 -5.36 -7.29 1.02
C PHE A 142 -4.48 -7.17 -0.23
N ALA A 143 -3.34 -7.84 -0.29
CA ALA A 143 -2.55 -7.99 -1.51
C ALA A 143 -3.36 -8.72 -2.59
N LEU A 144 -4.04 -9.82 -2.22
CA LEU A 144 -4.92 -10.55 -3.14
C LEU A 144 -6.09 -9.67 -3.62
N VAL A 145 -6.77 -8.96 -2.71
CA VAL A 145 -7.86 -8.04 -3.08
C VAL A 145 -7.35 -6.92 -3.99
N SER A 146 -6.14 -6.39 -3.74
CA SER A 146 -5.51 -5.39 -4.59
C SER A 146 -5.23 -5.92 -6.00
N CYS A 147 -4.74 -7.15 -6.13
CA CYS A 147 -4.59 -7.83 -7.42
C CYS A 147 -5.93 -7.99 -8.16
N LEU A 148 -7.01 -8.31 -7.46
CA LEU A 148 -8.36 -8.40 -8.07
C LEU A 148 -8.83 -7.03 -8.58
N VAL A 149 -8.66 -5.97 -7.80
CA VAL A 149 -9.00 -4.59 -8.20
C VAL A 149 -8.19 -4.14 -9.41
N LEU A 150 -6.88 -4.40 -9.42
CA LEU A 150 -6.01 -4.12 -10.56
C LEU A 150 -6.42 -4.93 -11.78
N GLY A 151 -6.74 -6.22 -11.61
CA GLY A 151 -7.24 -7.08 -12.67
C GLY A 151 -8.54 -6.57 -13.30
N MET A 152 -9.50 -6.14 -12.48
CA MET A 152 -10.75 -5.52 -12.96
C MET A 152 -10.46 -4.22 -13.72
N THR A 153 -9.54 -3.39 -13.21
CA THR A 153 -9.16 -2.11 -13.84
C THR A 153 -8.51 -2.33 -15.21
N LEU A 154 -7.54 -3.25 -15.29
CA LEU A 154 -6.89 -3.62 -16.54
C LEU A 154 -7.86 -4.27 -17.54
N LEU A 155 -8.79 -5.09 -17.06
CA LEU A 155 -9.85 -5.66 -17.89
C LEU A 155 -10.77 -4.57 -18.44
N ALA A 156 -11.10 -3.54 -17.65
CA ALA A 156 -11.88 -2.39 -18.12
C ALA A 156 -11.14 -1.62 -19.23
N VAL A 157 -9.84 -1.39 -19.07
CA VAL A 157 -8.98 -0.79 -20.11
C VAL A 157 -8.96 -1.66 -21.37
N ALA A 158 -8.81 -2.98 -21.24
CA ALA A 158 -8.84 -3.90 -22.37
C ALA A 158 -10.21 -3.88 -23.09
N ARG A 159 -11.32 -3.82 -22.36
CA ARG A 159 -12.66 -3.68 -22.96
C ARG A 159 -12.80 -2.38 -23.74
N PHE A 160 -12.29 -1.27 -23.19
CA PHE A 160 -12.36 0.05 -23.83
C PHE A 160 -11.46 0.14 -25.07
N ALA A 161 -10.17 -0.17 -24.92
CA ALA A 161 -9.16 0.08 -25.94
C ALA A 161 -9.09 -1.03 -27.01
N VAL A 162 -9.24 -2.30 -26.61
CA VAL A 162 -9.10 -3.46 -27.51
C VAL A 162 -10.46 -3.89 -28.05
N ARG A 163 -11.44 -4.13 -27.17
CA ARG A 163 -12.76 -4.62 -27.59
C ARG A 163 -13.72 -3.54 -28.05
N ARG A 164 -13.38 -2.26 -27.83
CA ARG A 164 -14.21 -1.09 -28.16
C ARG A 164 -15.62 -1.16 -27.53
N ASP A 165 -15.75 -1.88 -26.42
CA ASP A 165 -16.99 -1.99 -25.64
C ASP A 165 -17.00 -0.91 -24.55
N GLU A 166 -17.44 0.30 -24.92
CA GLU A 166 -17.46 1.45 -24.02
C GLU A 166 -18.40 1.25 -22.82
N GLU A 167 -19.51 0.53 -22.99
CA GLU A 167 -20.50 0.35 -21.94
C GLU A 167 -20.05 -0.66 -20.88
N GLY A 168 -19.57 -1.81 -21.31
CA GLY A 168 -18.98 -2.80 -20.40
C GLY A 168 -17.71 -2.27 -19.74
N ALA A 169 -16.88 -1.51 -20.47
CA ALA A 169 -15.69 -0.88 -19.89
C ALA A 169 -16.04 0.14 -18.80
N TYR A 170 -17.01 1.02 -19.05
CA TYR A 170 -17.43 2.02 -18.07
C TYR A 170 -17.98 1.38 -16.79
N SER A 171 -18.87 0.39 -16.93
CA SER A 171 -19.45 -0.34 -15.79
C SER A 171 -18.38 -1.04 -14.96
N LEU A 172 -17.42 -1.70 -15.61
CA LEU A 172 -16.35 -2.40 -14.93
C LEU A 172 -15.35 -1.43 -14.27
N ALA A 173 -14.99 -0.33 -14.94
CA ALA A 173 -14.12 0.70 -14.36
C ALA A 173 -14.76 1.34 -13.12
N PHE A 174 -16.06 1.64 -13.15
CA PHE A 174 -16.78 2.16 -11.98
C PHE A 174 -16.79 1.18 -10.82
N LYS A 175 -17.05 -0.11 -11.08
CA LYS A 175 -16.97 -1.15 -10.04
C LYS A 175 -15.56 -1.25 -9.45
N ALA A 176 -14.53 -1.27 -10.30
CA ALA A 176 -13.14 -1.31 -9.86
C ALA A 176 -12.78 -0.09 -9.00
N PHE A 177 -13.24 1.10 -9.38
CA PHE A 177 -13.09 2.32 -8.59
C PHE A 177 -13.73 2.19 -7.21
N VAL A 178 -15.02 1.83 -7.12
CA VAL A 178 -15.72 1.68 -5.84
C VAL A 178 -15.05 0.60 -4.98
N SER A 179 -14.69 -0.54 -5.57
CA SER A 179 -13.96 -1.61 -4.88
C SER A 179 -12.60 -1.15 -4.36
N SER A 180 -11.85 -0.35 -5.14
CA SER A 180 -10.55 0.18 -4.72
C SER A 180 -10.65 1.12 -3.52
N PHE A 181 -11.70 1.95 -3.48
CA PHE A 181 -11.97 2.85 -2.36
C PHE A 181 -12.37 2.08 -1.10
N LEU A 182 -13.30 1.13 -1.22
CA LEU A 182 -13.72 0.29 -0.11
C LEU A 182 -12.58 -0.56 0.43
N MET A 183 -11.71 -1.07 -0.45
CA MET A 183 -10.51 -1.80 -0.08
C MET A 183 -9.55 -0.93 0.73
N LEU A 184 -9.25 0.29 0.26
CA LEU A 184 -8.36 1.20 0.97
C LEU A 184 -8.93 1.63 2.33
N ALA A 185 -10.22 1.96 2.37
CA ALA A 185 -10.92 2.33 3.61
C ALA A 185 -10.96 1.16 4.61
N GLY A 186 -11.28 -0.05 4.11
CA GLY A 186 -11.29 -1.27 4.91
C GLY A 186 -9.91 -1.59 5.48
N TYR A 187 -8.87 -1.60 4.64
CA TYR A 187 -7.50 -1.85 5.07
C TYR A 187 -7.05 -0.84 6.13
N THR A 188 -7.26 0.44 5.86
CA THR A 188 -6.92 1.52 6.79
C THR A 188 -7.63 1.30 8.12
N GLY A 189 -8.95 1.07 8.09
CA GLY A 189 -9.76 0.79 9.27
C GLY A 189 -9.23 -0.39 10.08
N PHE A 190 -8.97 -1.54 9.44
CA PHE A 190 -8.43 -2.73 10.13
C PHE A 190 -7.05 -2.47 10.73
N MET A 191 -6.13 -1.85 9.98
CA MET A 191 -4.77 -1.59 10.46
C MET A 191 -4.73 -0.62 11.64
N PHE A 192 -5.66 0.34 11.73
CA PHE A 192 -5.79 1.21 12.91
C PHE A 192 -6.09 0.46 14.22
N PHE A 193 -6.67 -0.74 14.14
CA PHE A 193 -6.96 -1.60 15.30
C PHE A 193 -5.91 -2.67 15.53
N VAL A 194 -5.31 -3.22 14.46
CA VAL A 194 -4.42 -4.37 14.56
C VAL A 194 -2.96 -3.96 14.75
N ASP A 195 -2.50 -2.92 14.05
CA ASP A 195 -1.12 -2.48 14.10
C ASP A 195 -1.02 -1.18 14.93
N PRO A 196 -0.45 -1.23 16.15
CA PRO A 196 -0.31 -0.04 17.00
C PRO A 196 0.64 1.00 16.40
N THR A 197 1.61 0.58 15.58
CA THR A 197 2.52 1.50 14.89
C THR A 197 1.80 2.23 13.75
N PHE A 198 0.73 1.64 13.21
CA PHE A 198 -0.02 2.18 12.06
C PHE A 198 -0.44 3.63 12.27
N ARG A 199 -0.86 3.96 13.51
CA ARG A 199 -1.33 5.28 13.93
C ARG A 199 -0.26 6.37 13.87
N LEU A 200 1.02 6.00 13.99
CA LEU A 200 2.13 6.96 14.06
C LEU A 200 2.49 7.57 12.70
N GLY A 201 1.94 7.04 11.61
CA GLY A 201 2.25 7.47 10.24
C GLY A 201 1.24 8.43 9.62
N TRP A 202 0.33 9.00 10.42
CA TRP A 202 -0.74 9.91 10.00
C TRP A 202 -0.57 11.30 10.61
#